data_AF-A0A200PVD9-F1
#
_entry.id   AF-A0A200PVD9-F1
#
_cell.length_a   1.000
_cell.length_b   1.000
_cell.length_c   1.000
_cell.angle_alpha   90.00
_cell.angle_beta   90.00
_cell.angle_gamma   90.00
#
_symmetry.space_group_name_H-M   'P 1'
#
loop_
_entity.id
_entity.type
_entity.pdbx_description
1 polymer ?
#
loop_
_entity_poly.entity_id
_entity_poly.type
_entity_poly.pdbx_seq_one_letter_code
_entity_poly.pdbx_strand_id
1 'polypeptide(L)'
;MAVLLEDLIRSMELWLKLIKEPQPFVNPNLDPVLLVPGIAGSILNAVDDNGKEERIWVRILGADHEFRTKLWSMFDPSTGNKMLPSFNYPSELDGWLKI
;
A
#
# COMPACT_ATOMS: atom_id res chain seq x y z
N MET A 1 -7.46 43.75 -13.87
CA MET A 1 -7.72 42.73 -12.84
C MET A 1 -8.40 41.47 -13.40
N ALA A 2 -9.33 41.56 -14.36
CA ALA A 2 -9.96 40.38 -14.98
C ALA A 2 -8.99 39.47 -15.77
N VAL A 3 -8.04 40.07 -16.51
CA VAL A 3 -7.05 39.36 -17.34
C VAL A 3 -6.20 38.35 -16.54
N LEU A 4 -5.81 38.70 -15.30
CA LEU A 4 -4.98 37.83 -14.46
C LEU A 4 -5.73 36.58 -13.95
N LEU A 5 -7.05 36.69 -13.77
CA LEU A 5 -7.86 35.56 -13.30
C LEU A 5 -8.13 34.57 -14.44
N GLU A 6 -8.34 35.07 -15.65
CA GLU A 6 -8.52 34.24 -16.86
C GLU A 6 -7.24 33.45 -17.19
N ASP A 7 -6.06 34.07 -17.06
CA ASP A 7 -4.77 33.40 -17.28
C ASP A 7 -4.48 32.33 -16.21
N LEU A 8 -4.90 32.58 -14.95
CA LEU A 8 -4.78 31.61 -13.86
C LEU A 8 -5.69 30.39 -14.09
N ILE A 9 -6.96 30.62 -14.46
CA ILE A 9 -7.92 29.55 -14.77
C ILE A 9 -7.42 28.72 -15.95
N ARG A 10 -6.91 29.37 -17.01
CA ARG A 10 -6.37 28.69 -18.19
C ARG A 10 -5.14 27.84 -17.87
N SER A 11 -4.28 28.33 -16.98
CA SER A 11 -3.10 27.58 -16.52
C SER A 11 -3.49 26.34 -15.70
N MET A 12 -4.51 26.47 -14.84
CA MET A 12 -5.05 25.34 -14.06
C MET A 12 -5.72 24.30 -14.96
N GLU A 13 -6.47 24.70 -15.98
CA GLU A 13 -7.07 23.77 -16.94
C GLU A 13 -6.02 23.00 -17.75
N LEU A 14 -4.95 23.66 -18.19
CA LEU A 14 -3.85 23.00 -18.91
C LEU A 14 -3.14 21.98 -18.00
N TRP A 15 -2.93 22.33 -16.74
CA TRP A 15 -2.34 21.44 -15.73
C TRP A 15 -3.25 20.23 -15.44
N LEU A 16 -4.57 20.45 -15.30
CA LEU A 16 -5.56 19.39 -15.13
C LEU A 16 -5.67 18.47 -16.36
N LYS A 17 -5.55 19.00 -17.58
CA LYS A 17 -5.49 18.21 -18.82
C LYS A 17 -4.24 17.33 -18.90
N LEU A 18 -3.13 17.78 -18.33
CA LEU A 18 -1.87 17.02 -18.23
C LEU A 18 -1.93 15.91 -17.17
N ILE A 19 -2.80 16.05 -16.16
CA ILE A 19 -2.96 15.10 -15.04
C ILE A 19 -4.11 14.13 -15.26
N LYS A 20 -4.82 14.20 -16.40
CA LYS A 20 -5.77 13.14 -16.77
C LYS A 20 -4.99 11.84 -16.88
N GLU A 21 -5.05 11.05 -15.80
CA GLU A 21 -4.56 9.70 -15.70
C GLU A 21 -4.96 8.96 -16.97
N PRO A 22 -4.00 8.33 -17.68
CA PRO A 22 -4.33 7.55 -18.86
C PRO A 22 -5.36 6.51 -18.44
N GLN A 23 -6.56 6.62 -18.99
CA GLN A 23 -7.58 5.60 -18.81
C GLN A 23 -6.94 4.28 -19.27
N PRO A 24 -6.91 3.25 -18.41
CA PRO A 24 -6.27 2.00 -18.78
C PRO A 24 -7.00 1.46 -20.01
N PHE A 25 -6.31 1.42 -21.15
CA PHE A 25 -6.84 0.82 -22.35
C PHE A 25 -6.92 -0.69 -22.12
N VAL A 26 -8.13 -1.16 -21.83
CA VAL A 26 -8.42 -2.59 -21.66
C VAL A 26 -9.05 -3.09 -22.96
N ASN A 27 -8.33 -3.94 -23.68
CA ASN A 27 -8.88 -4.60 -24.86
C ASN A 27 -9.92 -5.65 -24.42
N PRO A 28 -11.20 -5.48 -24.78
CA PRO A 28 -12.28 -6.36 -24.32
C PRO A 28 -12.24 -7.76 -24.95
N ASN A 29 -11.42 -7.96 -25.99
CA ASN A 29 -11.28 -9.25 -26.68
C ASN A 29 -10.15 -10.12 -26.10
N LEU A 30 -9.45 -9.66 -25.06
CA LEU A 30 -8.42 -10.45 -24.39
C LEU A 30 -9.04 -11.23 -23.23
N ASP A 31 -8.60 -12.47 -23.05
CA ASP A 31 -8.94 -13.25 -21.86
C ASP A 31 -8.27 -12.63 -20.63
N PRO A 32 -8.98 -12.52 -19.49
CA PRO A 32 -8.40 -12.01 -18.26
C PRO A 32 -7.30 -12.96 -17.76
N VAL A 33 -6.16 -12.41 -17.35
CA VAL A 33 -5.03 -13.16 -16.79
C VAL A 33 -4.81 -12.74 -15.34
N LEU A 34 -4.66 -13.74 -14.45
CA LEU A 34 -4.27 -13.52 -13.06
C LEU A 34 -2.75 -13.65 -12.93
N LEU A 35 -2.09 -12.59 -12.49
CA LEU A 35 -0.67 -12.62 -12.15
C LEU A 35 -0.50 -12.98 -10.69
N VAL A 36 0.18 -14.09 -10.42
CA VAL A 36 0.55 -14.50 -9.07
C VAL A 36 2.04 -14.21 -8.87
N PRO A 37 2.40 -13.21 -8.04
CA PRO A 37 3.78 -12.91 -7.77
C PRO A 37 4.43 -14.01 -6.93
N GLY A 38 5.72 -14.23 -7.14
CA GLY A 38 6.53 -15.09 -6.27
C GLY A 38 6.83 -14.44 -4.92
N ILE A 39 7.65 -15.12 -4.10
CA ILE A 39 8.12 -14.58 -2.81
C ILE A 39 8.78 -13.22 -3.05
N ALA A 40 8.35 -12.22 -2.28
CA ALA A 40 8.82 -10.84 -2.38
C ALA A 40 8.55 -10.15 -3.74
N GLY A 41 7.68 -10.71 -4.59
CA GLY A 41 7.31 -10.16 -5.89
C GLY A 41 6.21 -9.09 -5.86
N SER A 42 5.69 -8.76 -4.68
CA SER A 42 4.64 -7.75 -4.48
C SER A 42 5.08 -6.69 -3.48
N ILE A 43 4.40 -5.55 -3.48
CA ILE A 43 4.58 -4.50 -2.47
C ILE A 43 3.86 -4.94 -1.19
N LEU A 44 4.49 -4.70 -0.05
CA LEU A 44 3.91 -4.88 1.28
C LEU A 44 3.88 -3.54 2.00
N ASN A 45 2.75 -3.23 2.61
CA ASN A 45 2.58 -2.06 3.47
C ASN A 45 2.20 -2.55 4.89
N ALA A 46 2.70 -1.86 5.91
CA ALA A 46 2.26 -1.98 7.29
C ALA A 46 1.25 -0.87 7.59
N VAL A 47 0.32 -1.14 8.50
CA VAL A 47 -0.64 -0.16 8.99
C VAL A 47 -0.46 -0.06 10.50
N ASP A 48 -0.31 1.15 11.02
CA ASP A 48 -0.25 1.38 12.46
C ASP A 48 -1.65 1.50 13.10
N ASP A 49 -1.71 1.60 14.43
CA ASP A 49 -2.97 1.71 15.18
C ASP A 49 -3.78 2.97 14.82
N ASN A 50 -3.12 4.01 14.30
CA ASN A 50 -3.77 5.24 13.86
C ASN A 50 -4.27 5.14 12.40
N GLY A 51 -4.14 3.96 11.77
CA GLY A 51 -4.50 3.72 10.38
C GLY A 51 -3.50 4.30 9.39
N LYS A 52 -2.31 4.72 9.83
CA LYS A 52 -1.29 5.26 8.94
C LYS A 52 -0.62 4.11 8.20
N GLU A 53 -0.73 4.14 6.88
CA GLU A 53 -0.10 3.15 6.01
C GLU A 53 1.35 3.54 5.70
N GLU A 54 2.24 2.56 5.79
CA GLU A 54 3.64 2.71 5.48
C GLU A 54 4.12 1.53 4.62
N ARG A 55 4.66 1.78 3.43
CA ARG A 55 5.31 0.72 2.63
C ARG A 55 6.40 0.07 3.46
N ILE A 56 6.58 -1.24 3.51
CA ILE A 56 7.75 -1.86 4.16
C ILE A 56 8.61 -2.60 3.14
N TRP A 57 8.00 -3.08 2.06
CA TRP A 57 8.65 -3.72 0.92
C TRP A 57 7.95 -3.27 -0.38
N VAL A 58 8.61 -3.04 -1.51
CA VAL A 58 10.06 -2.94 -1.74
C VAL A 58 10.54 -1.55 -1.32
N ARG A 59 11.62 -1.47 -0.54
CA ARG A 59 12.25 -0.21 -0.11
C ARG A 59 13.73 -0.18 -0.47
N ILE A 60 14.25 0.99 -0.82
CA ILE A 60 15.68 1.20 -1.08
C ILE A 60 16.45 1.48 0.21
N LEU A 61 15.84 2.21 1.15
CA LEU A 61 16.47 2.64 2.41
C LEU A 61 15.74 2.04 3.61
N GLY A 62 16.49 1.66 4.65
CA GLY A 62 15.94 1.21 5.93
C GLY A 62 15.20 -0.15 5.90
N ALA A 63 15.26 -0.89 4.78
CA ALA A 63 14.49 -2.12 4.60
C ALA A 63 14.75 -3.16 5.71
N ASP A 64 16.01 -3.37 6.12
CA ASP A 64 16.34 -4.34 7.18
C ASP A 64 15.76 -3.94 8.55
N HIS A 65 15.80 -2.64 8.89
CA HIS A 65 15.21 -2.12 10.13
C HIS A 65 13.69 -2.31 10.14
N GLU A 66 13.01 -1.90 9.07
CA GLU A 66 11.55 -2.03 8.94
C GLU A 66 11.12 -3.50 8.92
N PHE A 67 11.91 -4.38 8.32
CA PHE A 67 11.63 -5.81 8.28
C PHE A 67 11.68 -6.44 9.68
N ARG A 68 12.73 -6.14 10.44
CA ARG A 68 12.89 -6.69 11.81
C ARG A 68 11.81 -6.18 12.76
N THR A 69 11.39 -4.94 12.60
CA THR A 69 10.45 -4.30 13.53
C THR A 69 8.99 -4.57 13.17
N LYS A 70 8.64 -4.69 11.87
CA LYS A 70 7.24 -4.77 11.42
C LYS A 70 6.86 -6.03 10.64
N LEU A 71 7.82 -6.78 10.09
CA LEU A 71 7.54 -7.94 9.23
C LEU A 71 7.76 -9.29 9.92
N TRP A 72 8.54 -9.33 11.02
CA TRP A 72 8.72 -10.57 11.76
C TRP A 72 7.39 -11.12 12.25
N SER A 73 7.29 -12.44 12.36
CA SER A 73 6.13 -13.11 12.94
C SER A 73 6.65 -14.19 13.87
N MET A 74 6.06 -14.27 15.06
CA MET A 74 6.36 -15.32 16.01
C MET A 74 5.54 -16.55 15.66
N PHE A 75 6.10 -17.74 15.83
CA PHE A 75 5.36 -18.98 15.63
C PHE A 75 4.99 -19.55 16.99
N ASP A 76 3.72 -19.92 17.16
CA ASP A 76 3.25 -20.67 18.33
C ASP A 76 3.16 -22.16 17.98
N PRO A 77 4.06 -23.01 18.51
CA PRO A 77 4.07 -24.44 18.23
C PRO A 77 2.87 -25.19 18.81
N SER A 78 2.21 -24.64 19.83
CA SER A 78 1.08 -25.29 20.49
C SER A 78 -0.19 -25.23 19.64
N THR A 79 -0.38 -24.13 18.92
CA THR A 79 -1.52 -23.91 18.02
C THR A 79 -1.19 -24.14 16.55
N GLY A 80 0.10 -24.13 16.19
CA GLY A 80 0.56 -24.20 14.80
C GLY A 80 0.35 -22.89 14.03
N ASN A 81 -0.02 -21.81 14.72
CA ASN A 81 -0.31 -20.52 14.11
C ASN A 81 0.87 -19.57 14.19
N LYS A 82 0.86 -18.61 13.27
CA LYS A 82 1.75 -17.46 13.28
C LYS A 82 1.09 -16.35 14.08
N MET A 83 1.76 -15.88 15.12
CA MET A 83 1.43 -14.66 15.85
C MET A 83 2.16 -13.49 15.19
N LEU A 84 1.45 -12.39 14.95
CA LEU A 84 2.10 -11.14 14.58
C LEU A 84 2.77 -10.54 15.83
N PRO A 85 3.92 -9.86 15.72
CA PRO A 85 4.54 -9.20 16.86
C PRO A 85 3.64 -8.04 17.23
N SER A 86 2.92 -8.22 18.33
CA SER A 86 2.12 -7.18 18.94
C SER A 86 3.06 -6.20 19.65
N PHE A 87 3.52 -5.16 18.94
CA PHE A 87 3.90 -3.93 19.64
C PHE A 87 2.61 -3.33 20.20
N ASN A 88 2.36 -3.55 21.49
CA ASN A 88 1.20 -3.10 22.28
C ASN A 88 -0.19 -3.39 21.68
N TYR A 89 -0.65 -4.64 21.74
CA TYR A 89 -2.09 -4.91 21.60
C TYR A 89 -2.75 -5.08 22.98
N PRO A 90 -3.84 -4.35 23.29
CA PRO A 90 -4.79 -4.79 24.30
C PRO A 90 -5.44 -6.09 23.80
N SER A 91 -5.65 -7.03 24.73
CA SER A 91 -6.07 -8.42 24.52
C SER A 91 -7.43 -8.64 23.83
N GLU A 92 -8.06 -7.59 23.32
CA GLU A 92 -9.44 -7.59 22.81
C GLU A 92 -9.54 -7.68 21.28
N LEU A 93 -8.42 -7.59 20.54
CA LEU A 93 -8.40 -7.56 19.07
C LEU A 93 -7.76 -8.78 18.40
N ASP A 94 -7.49 -9.85 19.14
CA ASP A 94 -6.88 -11.11 18.67
C ASP A 94 -7.73 -11.85 17.60
N GLY A 95 -8.93 -11.33 17.28
CA GLY A 95 -9.84 -11.87 16.27
C GLY A 95 -9.74 -11.25 14.87
N TRP A 96 -8.94 -10.21 14.66
CA TRP A 96 -8.97 -9.42 13.41
C TRP A 96 -7.59 -9.25 12.78
N LEU A 97 -7.03 -10.33 12.24
CA LEU A 97 -6.13 -10.30 11.08
C LEU A 97 -5.92 -11.73 10.57
N LYS A 98 -6.96 -12.26 9.93
CA LYS A 98 -6.77 -13.34 8.95
C LYS A 98 -6.38 -12.67 7.63
N ILE A 99 -5.18 -12.98 7.16
CA ILE A 99 -4.85 -12.88 5.73
C ILE A 99 -5.79 -13.82 4.97
#